data_AF-A0A7X6V7Z2-F1
#
_entry.id   AF-A0A7X6V7Z2-F1
#
_cell.length_a   1.000
_cell.length_b   1.000
_cell.length_c   1.000
_cell.angle_alpha   90.00
_cell.angle_beta   90.00
_cell.angle_gamma   90.00
#
_symmetry.space_group_name_H-M   'P 1'
#
loop_
_entity.id
_entity.type
_entity.pdbx_description
1 polymer ?
#
loop_
_entity_poly.entity_id
_entity_poly.type
_entity_poly.pdbx_seq_one_letter_code
_entity_poly.pdbx_strand_id
1 'polypeptide(L)'
;MIESDIQTSKPDYIVFVPKNKPDERGDTYNDHFQVFDKPDGRLFAAWTQASREGDIDQHIAFSKSIDKGVTWTTPIILAGSECRLHPRPIASWQQPMVSASGRIYVLYNQQIEGKHGLNHQLCGLMFGRYSDDDGETWSKPENIPMPRMQYDNQEPGMPPDWVNWQRPLRLGKGGRYLVAMSRHVMIDGRHRSATQFLQFENIDEDPAVKEIDISWFSCNEKVLAVDSAFCNICEEASLVKLPDGRLFTLMRTGAGHPYWSASSDGGQNWTVPKPLLDRDGGMPYLHPVSPCPIYDWKGTEAGSGYYFAFVHNTFDFDADTAWQNRGPLYLIAGTFQSAAEQPVWFAPPKLFIDRPSRNSFYTSCTQVNGRCVLWYNDKKHYLLGKVIDKDWFKGIPPMT
;
A
#
# COMPACT_ATOMS: atom_id res chain seq x y z
N MET A 1 23.44 12.21 -14.96
CA MET A 1 23.41 11.46 -13.67
C MET A 1 21.98 11.18 -13.21
N ILE A 2 21.08 12.17 -13.13
CA ILE A 2 19.65 11.93 -12.77
C ILE A 2 18.93 11.14 -13.89
N GLU A 3 19.10 11.53 -15.15
CA GLU A 3 18.50 10.81 -16.28
C GLU A 3 18.93 9.34 -16.32
N SER A 4 20.22 9.06 -16.11
CA SER A 4 20.72 7.69 -16.02
C SER A 4 20.20 6.92 -14.81
N ASP A 5 19.99 7.58 -13.66
CA ASP A 5 19.47 6.92 -12.45
C ASP A 5 18.00 6.52 -12.63
N ILE A 6 17.15 7.43 -13.14
CA ILE A 6 15.72 7.16 -13.41
C ILE A 6 15.53 6.00 -14.39
N GLN A 7 16.44 5.85 -15.36
CA GLN A 7 16.34 4.81 -16.38
C GLN A 7 16.74 3.40 -15.88
N THR A 8 17.17 3.24 -14.63
CA THR A 8 17.55 1.93 -14.06
C THR A 8 16.42 0.91 -14.16
N SER A 9 15.18 1.32 -13.88
CA SER A 9 13.99 0.48 -13.98
C SER A 9 13.38 0.42 -15.39
N LYS A 10 13.94 1.20 -16.34
CA LYS A 10 13.41 1.40 -17.71
C LYS A 10 11.91 1.74 -17.66
N PRO A 11 11.51 2.85 -17.04
CA PRO A 11 10.10 3.20 -16.88
C PRO A 11 9.46 3.55 -18.23
N ASP A 12 8.18 3.22 -18.38
CA ASP A 12 7.35 3.66 -19.52
C ASP A 12 6.70 5.02 -19.25
N TYR A 13 6.57 5.39 -17.98
CA TYR A 13 5.99 6.65 -17.53
C TYR A 13 6.86 7.31 -16.47
N ILE A 14 6.98 8.64 -16.54
CA ILE A 14 7.60 9.45 -15.50
C ILE A 14 6.51 10.37 -14.95
N VAL A 15 6.15 10.15 -13.69
CA VAL A 15 5.04 10.87 -13.04
C VAL A 15 5.55 12.07 -12.26
N PHE A 16 6.62 11.87 -11.48
CA PHE A 16 7.20 12.93 -10.68
C PHE A 16 8.72 12.76 -10.52
N VAL A 17 9.43 13.86 -10.71
CA VAL A 17 10.86 13.99 -10.42
C VAL A 17 11.03 15.13 -9.41
N PRO A 18 11.64 14.88 -8.24
CA PRO A 18 11.87 15.91 -7.23
C PRO A 18 12.64 17.11 -7.77
N LYS A 19 12.25 18.31 -7.37
CA LYS A 19 12.97 19.56 -7.64
C LYS A 19 14.10 19.78 -6.64
N ASN A 20 14.06 19.13 -5.47
CA ASN A 20 15.07 19.21 -4.42
C ASN A 20 15.29 20.64 -3.92
N LYS A 21 14.20 21.27 -3.50
CA LYS A 21 14.17 22.62 -2.94
C LYS A 21 13.48 22.61 -1.57
N PRO A 22 14.13 22.08 -0.53
CA PRO A 22 13.48 21.76 0.75
C PRO A 22 12.86 22.97 1.48
N ASP A 23 13.37 24.18 1.22
CA ASP A 23 12.83 25.42 1.79
C ASP A 23 11.53 25.87 1.10
N GLU A 24 11.35 25.54 -0.19
CA GLU A 24 10.11 25.79 -0.93
C GLU A 24 9.09 24.67 -0.66
N ARG A 25 9.53 23.41 -0.72
CA ARG A 25 8.72 22.21 -0.51
C ARG A 25 9.61 20.99 -0.28
N GLY A 26 9.29 20.19 0.74
CA GLY A 26 9.90 18.87 0.88
C GLY A 26 9.39 17.93 -0.20
N ASP A 27 10.25 17.50 -1.13
CA ASP A 27 9.83 16.64 -2.25
C ASP A 27 10.80 15.49 -2.57
N THR A 28 11.82 15.27 -1.76
CA THR A 28 12.86 14.26 -1.97
C THR A 28 12.53 12.89 -1.38
N TYR A 29 11.45 12.78 -0.63
CA TYR A 29 10.84 11.54 -0.18
C TYR A 29 9.44 11.45 -0.78
N ASN A 30 9.16 10.36 -1.49
CA ASN A 30 7.89 10.09 -2.16
C ASN A 30 7.53 8.63 -1.96
N ASP A 31 6.49 8.39 -1.17
CA ASP A 31 6.13 7.06 -0.71
C ASP A 31 4.61 6.86 -0.73
N HIS A 32 4.19 5.61 -0.63
CA HIS A 32 2.79 5.22 -0.77
C HIS A 32 2.16 5.73 -2.08
N PHE A 33 2.72 5.40 -3.24
CA PHE A 33 2.26 5.98 -4.50
C PHE A 33 0.99 5.30 -5.04
N GLN A 34 -0.16 5.95 -4.79
CA GLN A 34 -1.48 5.44 -5.16
C GLN A 34 -2.02 6.16 -6.40
N VAL A 35 -2.04 5.45 -7.53
CA VAL A 35 -2.74 5.86 -8.74
C VAL A 35 -4.08 5.13 -8.82
N PHE A 36 -5.11 5.88 -9.17
CA PHE A 36 -6.49 5.42 -9.26
C PHE A 36 -7.21 6.14 -10.39
N ASP A 37 -8.30 5.54 -10.87
CA ASP A 37 -9.01 5.97 -12.06
C ASP A 37 -10.50 6.19 -11.81
N LYS A 38 -11.10 7.01 -12.68
CA LYS A 38 -12.54 7.05 -12.90
C LYS A 38 -12.91 6.19 -14.12
N PRO A 39 -14.18 5.74 -14.24
CA PRO A 39 -14.63 5.00 -15.42
C PRO A 39 -14.43 5.73 -16.75
N ASP A 40 -14.30 7.05 -16.75
CA ASP A 40 -14.02 7.87 -17.94
C ASP A 40 -12.54 7.85 -18.38
N GLY A 41 -11.67 7.14 -17.64
CA GLY A 41 -10.27 6.94 -17.97
C GLY A 41 -9.33 8.05 -17.50
N ARG A 42 -9.81 9.05 -16.76
CA ARG A 42 -8.94 10.01 -16.06
C ARG A 42 -8.19 9.31 -14.93
N LEU A 43 -6.92 9.67 -14.77
CA LEU A 43 -6.07 9.15 -13.70
C LEU A 43 -5.81 10.22 -12.67
N PHE A 44 -5.77 9.79 -11.42
CA PHE A 44 -5.44 10.59 -10.26
C PHE A 44 -4.32 9.89 -9.50
N ALA A 45 -3.48 10.68 -8.85
CA ALA A 45 -2.36 10.22 -8.06
C ALA A 45 -2.40 10.91 -6.70
N ALA A 46 -2.27 10.13 -5.63
CA ALA A 46 -2.03 10.65 -4.30
C ALA A 46 -0.87 9.88 -3.66
N TRP A 47 0.04 10.60 -2.99
CA TRP A 47 1.20 10.01 -2.32
C TRP A 47 1.61 10.83 -1.10
N THR A 48 2.35 10.20 -0.19
CA THR A 48 2.97 10.87 0.94
C THR A 48 4.32 11.43 0.49
N GLN A 49 4.55 12.72 0.72
CA GLN A 49 5.71 13.46 0.26
C GLN A 49 6.36 14.23 1.41
N ALA A 50 7.68 14.32 1.42
CA ALA A 50 8.46 15.05 2.44
C ALA A 50 9.90 15.31 1.95
N SER A 51 10.74 15.96 2.75
CA SER A 51 12.20 15.97 2.52
C SER A 51 12.84 14.63 2.89
N ARG A 52 12.30 13.94 3.90
CA ARG A 52 12.71 12.61 4.37
C ARG A 52 11.50 11.92 4.99
N GLU A 53 11.49 10.60 5.01
CA GLU A 53 10.50 9.82 5.74
C GLU A 53 10.30 10.32 7.18
N GLY A 54 9.05 10.61 7.53
CA GLY A 54 8.62 11.05 8.87
C GLY A 54 9.07 12.44 9.27
N ASP A 55 9.56 13.25 8.33
CA ASP A 55 10.06 14.58 8.62
C ASP A 55 8.93 15.61 8.81
N ILE A 56 9.25 16.75 9.41
CA ILE A 56 8.25 17.76 9.83
C ILE A 56 7.52 18.44 8.67
N ASP A 57 7.96 18.23 7.44
CA ASP A 57 7.33 18.72 6.20
C ASP A 57 6.54 17.63 5.45
N GLN A 58 6.20 16.54 6.14
CA GLN A 58 5.43 15.46 5.55
C GLN A 58 3.97 15.84 5.29
N HIS A 59 3.53 15.58 4.06
CA HIS A 59 2.22 15.95 3.55
C HIS A 59 1.70 14.97 2.50
N ILE A 60 0.39 15.07 2.22
CA ILE A 60 -0.24 14.36 1.12
C ILE A 60 -0.23 15.23 -0.13
N ALA A 61 0.46 14.76 -1.16
CA ALA A 61 0.46 15.36 -2.48
C ALA A 61 -0.64 14.73 -3.36
N PHE A 62 -1.20 15.53 -4.27
CA PHE A 62 -2.20 15.09 -5.25
C PHE A 62 -1.92 15.66 -6.64
N SER A 63 -2.09 14.83 -7.67
CA SER A 63 -1.95 15.21 -9.07
C SER A 63 -2.93 14.44 -9.93
N LYS A 64 -3.22 14.95 -11.13
CA LYS A 64 -4.11 14.30 -12.09
C LYS A 64 -3.52 14.28 -13.49
N SER A 65 -3.99 13.32 -14.27
CA SER A 65 -3.66 13.13 -15.68
C SER A 65 -4.93 12.92 -16.49
N ILE A 66 -5.04 13.67 -17.58
CA ILE A 66 -6.16 13.59 -18.55
C ILE A 66 -5.76 12.89 -19.85
N ASP A 67 -4.49 12.48 -19.96
CA ASP A 67 -3.89 11.87 -21.15
C ASP A 67 -3.32 10.49 -20.84
N LYS A 68 -3.97 9.78 -19.90
CA LYS A 68 -3.68 8.38 -19.56
C LYS A 68 -2.27 8.18 -18.99
N GLY A 69 -1.84 9.12 -18.17
CA GLY A 69 -0.62 9.05 -17.37
C GLY A 69 0.62 9.56 -18.09
N VAL A 70 0.48 10.11 -19.31
CA VAL A 70 1.60 10.66 -20.08
C VAL A 70 2.09 11.96 -19.47
N THR A 71 1.18 12.86 -19.10
CA THR A 71 1.47 14.08 -18.37
C THR A 71 0.60 14.20 -17.12
N TRP A 72 1.15 14.91 -16.13
CA TRP A 72 0.55 15.09 -14.82
C TRP A 72 0.58 16.57 -14.43
N THR A 73 -0.46 17.04 -13.75
CA THR A 73 -0.47 18.41 -13.22
C THR A 73 0.60 18.60 -12.15
N THR A 74 1.05 19.85 -11.96
CA THR A 74 1.86 20.19 -10.79
C THR A 74 1.16 19.71 -9.51
N PRO A 75 1.83 18.98 -8.61
CA PRO A 75 1.16 18.42 -7.45
C PRO A 75 0.67 19.52 -6.50
N ILE A 76 -0.56 19.42 -6.04
CA ILE A 76 -1.08 20.24 -4.93
C ILE A 76 -0.85 19.52 -3.60
N ILE A 77 -0.99 20.24 -2.48
CA ILE A 77 -0.92 19.68 -1.13
C ILE A 77 -2.34 19.58 -0.57
N LEU A 78 -2.80 18.37 -0.23
CA LEU A 78 -4.14 18.14 0.31
C LEU A 78 -4.22 18.26 1.83
N ALA A 79 -3.17 17.81 2.52
CA ALA A 79 -3.10 17.78 3.97
C ALA A 79 -1.64 17.70 4.43
N GLY A 80 -1.38 18.15 5.67
CA GLY A 80 -0.05 18.10 6.27
C GLY A 80 0.76 19.39 6.13
N SER A 81 2.06 19.25 6.32
CA SER A 81 3.02 20.34 6.43
C SER A 81 3.68 20.63 5.08
N GLU A 82 3.65 21.87 4.61
CA GLU A 82 4.05 22.20 3.23
C GLU A 82 5.57 22.25 3.06
N CYS A 83 6.24 22.81 4.07
CA CYS A 83 7.69 22.95 4.10
C CYS A 83 8.18 23.01 5.54
N ARG A 84 9.50 22.88 5.71
CA ARG A 84 10.14 22.88 7.04
C ARG A 84 10.11 24.24 7.73
N LEU A 85 9.93 25.34 6.99
CA LEU A 85 9.96 26.70 7.53
C LEU A 85 8.67 27.07 8.28
N HIS A 86 7.54 26.45 7.89
CA HIS A 86 6.22 26.72 8.47
C HIS A 86 5.53 25.40 8.81
N PRO A 87 6.06 24.63 9.78
CA PRO A 87 5.58 23.29 10.03
C PRO A 87 4.14 23.30 10.54
N ARG A 88 3.34 22.36 10.04
CA ARG A 88 2.00 22.02 10.54
C ARG A 88 2.00 20.55 10.98
N PRO A 89 0.98 20.07 11.71
CA PRO A 89 0.86 18.64 11.98
C PRO A 89 0.88 17.84 10.67
N ILE A 90 1.76 16.84 10.60
CA ILE A 90 2.01 16.10 9.35
C ILE A 90 0.81 15.22 8.98
N ALA A 91 0.70 14.89 7.70
CA ALA A 91 -0.31 13.95 7.19
C ALA A 91 0.36 12.85 6.38
N SER A 92 -0.10 11.61 6.57
CA SER A 92 0.54 10.41 6.05
C SER A 92 -0.48 9.36 5.62
N TRP A 93 -0.02 8.48 4.75
CA TRP A 93 -0.65 7.24 4.30
C TRP A 93 -2.08 7.40 3.84
N GLN A 94 -2.20 8.10 2.71
CA GLN A 94 -3.48 8.40 2.08
C GLN A 94 -4.17 7.18 1.43
N GLN A 95 -5.49 7.19 1.46
CA GLN A 95 -6.39 6.15 0.97
C GLN A 95 -7.38 6.77 -0.02
N PRO A 96 -7.06 6.75 -1.32
CA PRO A 96 -7.97 7.26 -2.33
C PRO A 96 -9.08 6.26 -2.65
N MET A 97 -10.31 6.76 -2.79
CA MET A 97 -11.48 6.01 -3.25
C MET A 97 -12.32 6.88 -4.18
N VAL A 98 -13.08 6.24 -5.07
CA VAL A 98 -14.02 6.91 -5.98
C VAL A 98 -15.41 6.31 -5.82
N SER A 99 -16.39 7.13 -5.48
CA SER A 99 -17.79 6.70 -5.38
C SER A 99 -18.40 6.39 -6.76
N ALA A 100 -19.56 5.73 -6.78
CA ALA A 100 -20.31 5.45 -7.99
C ALA A 100 -20.71 6.72 -8.77
N SER A 101 -20.94 7.86 -8.10
CA SER A 101 -21.24 9.14 -8.76
C SER A 101 -19.97 9.83 -9.31
N GLY A 102 -18.79 9.36 -8.89
CA GLY A 102 -17.50 9.94 -9.24
C GLY A 102 -16.93 10.90 -8.19
N ARG A 103 -17.54 11.05 -7.00
CA ARG A 103 -16.88 11.77 -5.90
C ARG A 103 -15.56 11.09 -5.54
N ILE A 104 -14.50 11.88 -5.40
CA ILE A 104 -13.18 11.39 -4.97
C ILE A 104 -13.07 11.60 -3.48
N TYR A 105 -12.72 10.55 -2.73
CA TYR A 105 -12.32 10.63 -1.33
C TYR A 105 -10.82 10.43 -1.22
N VAL A 106 -10.16 11.19 -0.35
CA VAL A 106 -8.80 10.93 0.10
C VAL A 106 -8.79 10.97 1.62
N LEU A 107 -8.77 9.79 2.25
CA LEU A 107 -8.59 9.65 3.69
C LEU A 107 -7.10 9.56 4.00
N TYR A 108 -6.66 9.91 5.20
CA TYR A 108 -5.26 9.92 5.59
C TYR A 108 -5.10 9.89 7.12
N ASN A 109 -3.92 9.46 7.56
CA ASN A 109 -3.47 9.59 8.93
C ASN A 109 -3.03 11.04 9.17
N GLN A 110 -3.65 11.70 10.14
CA GLN A 110 -3.34 13.07 10.53
C GLN A 110 -2.73 13.08 11.93
N GLN A 111 -1.48 13.54 12.02
CA GLN A 111 -0.82 13.76 13.30
C GLN A 111 -1.63 14.77 14.13
N ILE A 112 -1.69 14.52 15.44
CA ILE A 112 -2.19 15.49 16.42
C ILE A 112 -0.99 16.14 17.12
N GLU A 113 -1.03 17.47 17.23
CA GLU A 113 0.06 18.23 17.85
C GLU A 113 0.32 17.78 19.28
N GLY A 114 1.61 17.59 19.63
CA GLY A 114 2.04 17.11 20.94
C GLY A 114 1.70 15.64 21.27
N LYS A 115 1.13 14.88 20.33
CA LYS A 115 0.79 13.46 20.50
C LYS A 115 1.67 12.59 19.62
N HIS A 116 2.51 11.77 20.25
CA HIS A 116 3.48 10.91 19.57
C HIS A 116 3.43 9.52 20.19
N GLY A 117 3.01 8.53 19.40
CA GLY A 117 3.05 7.11 19.75
C GLY A 117 4.43 6.54 19.50
N LEU A 118 4.53 5.53 18.64
CA LEU A 118 5.83 4.97 18.20
C LEU A 118 6.66 6.00 17.43
N ASN A 119 6.00 6.74 16.55
CA ASN A 119 6.58 7.87 15.84
C ASN A 119 5.47 8.79 15.31
N HIS A 120 5.87 9.97 14.83
CA HIS A 120 4.95 11.00 14.36
C HIS A 120 4.19 10.62 13.07
N GLN A 121 4.75 9.74 12.24
CA GLN A 121 4.18 9.37 10.93
C GLN A 121 3.16 8.23 11.01
N LEU A 122 3.15 7.46 12.09
CA LEU A 122 2.16 6.40 12.34
C LEU A 122 1.08 6.85 13.32
N CYS A 123 1.42 7.67 14.31
CA CYS A 123 0.49 8.11 15.36
C CYS A 123 -0.41 9.25 14.88
N GLY A 124 -1.69 8.96 14.67
CA GLY A 124 -2.66 9.98 14.26
C GLY A 124 -4.09 9.50 14.13
N LEU A 125 -4.98 10.44 13.85
CA LEU A 125 -6.40 10.16 13.62
C LEU A 125 -6.68 9.99 12.12
N MET A 126 -7.76 9.28 11.77
CA MET A 126 -8.21 9.18 10.40
C MET A 126 -8.98 10.43 10.01
N PHE A 127 -8.38 11.26 9.17
CA PHE A 127 -9.05 12.40 8.55
C PHE A 127 -9.31 12.13 7.08
N GLY A 128 -10.15 12.95 6.46
CA GLY A 128 -10.35 12.90 5.02
C GLY A 128 -10.90 14.18 4.44
N ARG A 129 -10.85 14.23 3.11
CA ARG A 129 -11.52 15.22 2.28
C ARG A 129 -12.18 14.52 1.10
N TYR A 130 -13.18 15.16 0.51
CA TYR A 130 -13.73 14.75 -0.78
C TYR A 130 -13.67 15.89 -1.81
N SER A 131 -13.76 15.52 -3.08
CA SER A 131 -13.90 16.42 -4.23
C SER A 131 -14.99 15.91 -5.17
N ASP A 132 -15.85 16.84 -5.60
CA ASP A 132 -16.94 16.61 -6.56
C ASP A 132 -16.62 17.10 -7.98
N ASP A 133 -15.42 17.67 -8.18
CA ASP A 133 -15.00 18.35 -9.41
C ASP A 133 -13.61 17.91 -9.86
N ASP A 134 -13.30 16.62 -9.76
CA ASP A 134 -12.04 16.03 -10.24
C ASP A 134 -10.78 16.62 -9.59
N GLY A 135 -10.90 16.98 -8.31
CA GLY A 135 -9.81 17.49 -7.49
C GLY A 135 -9.50 18.97 -7.70
N GLU A 136 -10.37 19.74 -8.38
CA GLU A 136 -10.22 21.20 -8.50
C GLU A 136 -10.48 21.89 -7.16
N THR A 137 -11.52 21.46 -6.43
CA THR A 137 -11.83 21.91 -5.07
C THR A 137 -12.03 20.72 -4.13
N TRP A 138 -11.84 20.98 -2.84
CA TRP A 138 -11.90 19.96 -1.79
C TRP A 138 -12.71 20.44 -0.60
N SER A 139 -13.46 19.52 0.00
CA SER A 139 -14.15 19.75 1.26
C SER A 139 -13.18 20.17 2.37
N LYS A 140 -13.72 20.75 3.46
CA LYS A 140 -12.97 20.88 4.72
C LYS A 140 -12.55 19.49 5.22
N PRO A 141 -11.41 19.40 5.95
CA PRO A 141 -10.98 18.12 6.50
C PRO A 141 -11.91 17.74 7.66
N GLU A 142 -12.37 16.50 7.69
CA GLU A 142 -13.16 15.97 8.80
C GLU A 142 -12.54 14.67 9.33
N ASN A 143 -12.75 14.41 10.62
CA ASN A 143 -12.26 13.23 11.30
C ASN A 143 -13.29 12.09 11.25
N ILE A 144 -12.83 10.87 10.99
CA ILE A 144 -13.59 9.63 11.14
C ILE A 144 -13.17 8.99 12.47
N PRO A 145 -14.07 8.87 13.45
CA PRO A 145 -13.75 8.21 14.72
C PRO A 145 -13.32 6.75 14.50
N MET A 146 -12.15 6.39 15.01
CA MET A 146 -11.66 5.02 15.01
C MET A 146 -11.94 4.37 16.36
N PRO A 147 -12.45 3.12 16.40
CA PRO A 147 -12.54 2.36 17.63
C PRO A 147 -11.14 2.08 18.19
N ARG A 148 -11.06 2.03 19.52
CA ARG A 148 -9.85 1.62 20.24
C ARG A 148 -9.67 0.12 20.15
N MET A 149 -8.43 -0.31 19.93
CA MET A 149 -8.05 -1.71 19.74
C MET A 149 -6.92 -2.10 20.71
N GLN A 150 -6.70 -3.41 20.90
CA GLN A 150 -5.61 -3.93 21.74
C GLN A 150 -4.22 -3.52 21.24
N TYR A 151 -4.05 -3.40 19.92
CA TYR A 151 -2.82 -2.94 19.26
C TYR A 151 -2.73 -1.40 19.16
N ASP A 152 -3.38 -0.68 20.08
CA ASP A 152 -3.21 0.77 20.23
C ASP A 152 -2.39 1.09 21.49
N ASN A 153 -1.80 2.29 21.52
CA ASN A 153 -1.17 2.83 22.71
C ASN A 153 -2.18 2.89 23.88
N GLN A 154 -1.86 2.26 25.02
CA GLN A 154 -2.75 2.14 26.17
C GLN A 154 -3.00 3.47 26.91
N GLU A 155 -2.21 4.51 26.64
CA GLU A 155 -2.43 5.84 27.20
C GLU A 155 -3.79 6.43 26.76
N PRO A 156 -4.63 6.87 27.73
CA PRO A 156 -5.89 7.52 27.42
C PRO A 156 -5.71 8.77 26.55
N GLY A 157 -6.46 8.85 25.45
CA GLY A 157 -6.41 9.99 24.54
C GLY A 157 -5.15 10.08 23.66
N MET A 158 -4.29 9.05 23.66
CA MET A 158 -3.31 8.89 22.58
C MET A 158 -4.02 8.38 21.32
N PRO A 159 -3.81 9.01 20.15
CA PRO A 159 -4.23 8.44 18.87
C PRO A 159 -3.56 7.09 18.61
N PRO A 160 -4.16 6.23 17.78
CA PRO A 160 -3.53 4.98 17.40
C PRO A 160 -2.32 5.18 16.47
N ASP A 161 -1.40 4.22 16.48
CA ASP A 161 -0.36 4.08 15.45
C ASP A 161 -0.83 3.13 14.35
N TRP A 162 -1.00 3.62 13.13
CA TRP A 162 -1.52 2.83 12.02
C TRP A 162 -1.04 3.29 10.65
N VAL A 163 -1.07 2.34 9.71
CA VAL A 163 -0.77 2.59 8.30
C VAL A 163 -1.65 1.72 7.40
N ASN A 164 -2.15 2.33 6.33
CA ASN A 164 -2.69 1.63 5.17
C ASN A 164 -1.70 1.78 4.02
N TRP A 165 -1.31 0.64 3.46
CA TRP A 165 -0.37 0.61 2.36
C TRP A 165 -1.10 0.63 1.02
N GLN A 166 -1.74 -0.47 0.65
CA GLN A 166 -2.54 -0.57 -0.58
C GLN A 166 -3.78 0.32 -0.48
N ARG A 167 -4.17 1.01 -1.57
CA ARG A 167 -5.46 1.72 -1.61
C ARG A 167 -6.63 0.75 -1.38
N PRO A 168 -7.77 1.23 -0.84
CA PRO A 168 -8.97 0.42 -0.79
C PRO A 168 -9.41 -0.03 -2.20
N LEU A 169 -9.86 -1.28 -2.28
CA LEU A 169 -10.32 -1.92 -3.52
C LEU A 169 -11.75 -2.43 -3.35
N ARG A 170 -12.56 -2.49 -4.42
CA ARG A 170 -13.94 -3.01 -4.41
C ARG A 170 -14.01 -4.54 -4.27
N LEU A 171 -13.36 -5.07 -3.24
CA LEU A 171 -13.23 -6.49 -2.92
C LEU A 171 -14.13 -6.92 -1.75
N GLY A 172 -14.70 -5.95 -1.02
CA GLY A 172 -15.61 -6.19 0.08
C GLY A 172 -16.93 -6.78 -0.37
N LYS A 173 -17.70 -7.27 0.61
CA LYS A 173 -19.03 -7.84 0.36
C LYS A 173 -19.91 -6.80 -0.34
N GLY A 174 -20.55 -7.21 -1.44
CA GLY A 174 -21.40 -6.32 -2.24
C GLY A 174 -20.64 -5.33 -3.13
N GLY A 175 -19.34 -5.53 -3.37
CA GLY A 175 -18.53 -4.61 -4.20
C GLY A 175 -18.09 -3.34 -3.47
N ARG A 176 -18.14 -3.38 -2.14
CA ARG A 176 -17.68 -2.29 -1.25
C ARG A 176 -16.17 -2.23 -1.19
N TYR A 177 -15.66 -1.06 -0.82
CA TYR A 177 -14.23 -0.88 -0.60
C TYR A 177 -13.77 -1.67 0.62
N LEU A 178 -12.70 -2.46 0.46
CA LEU A 178 -12.03 -3.22 1.49
C LEU A 178 -10.53 -2.91 1.44
N VAL A 179 -9.91 -2.77 2.61
CA VAL A 179 -8.47 -2.50 2.73
C VAL A 179 -7.88 -3.17 3.96
N ALA A 180 -6.61 -3.54 3.89
CA ALA A 180 -5.84 -3.97 5.06
C ALA A 180 -5.21 -2.77 5.76
N MET A 181 -5.14 -2.80 7.09
CA MET A 181 -4.49 -1.79 7.92
C MET A 181 -3.57 -2.44 8.92
N SER A 182 -2.36 -1.91 9.03
CA SER A 182 -1.43 -2.31 10.09
C SER A 182 -1.67 -1.45 11.32
N ARG A 183 -1.72 -2.07 12.48
CA ARG A 183 -1.64 -1.41 13.79
C ARG A 183 -0.26 -1.66 14.37
N HIS A 184 0.29 -0.67 15.06
CA HIS A 184 1.58 -0.79 15.72
C HIS A 184 1.46 -0.40 17.18
N VAL A 185 2.22 -1.07 18.05
CA VAL A 185 2.18 -0.80 19.49
C VAL A 185 3.50 -1.21 20.15
N MET A 186 3.78 -0.63 21.32
CA MET A 186 4.78 -1.16 22.26
C MET A 186 4.08 -2.03 23.29
N ILE A 187 4.40 -3.32 23.32
CA ILE A 187 3.94 -4.26 24.35
C ILE A 187 5.18 -4.85 25.02
N ASP A 188 5.26 -4.76 26.35
CA ASP A 188 6.38 -5.25 27.16
C ASP A 188 7.76 -4.77 26.67
N GLY A 189 7.83 -3.50 26.25
CA GLY A 189 9.06 -2.88 25.75
C GLY A 189 9.50 -3.35 24.34
N ARG A 190 8.65 -4.10 23.62
CA ARG A 190 8.92 -4.55 22.25
C ARG A 190 7.94 -3.95 21.26
N HIS A 191 8.44 -3.56 20.09
CA HIS A 191 7.59 -3.19 18.96
C HIS A 191 6.86 -4.43 18.46
N ARG A 192 5.53 -4.34 18.40
CA ARG A 192 4.65 -5.35 17.81
C ARG A 192 3.74 -4.70 16.78
N SER A 193 3.39 -5.45 15.76
CA SER A 193 2.42 -5.00 14.77
C SER A 193 1.62 -6.15 14.19
N ALA A 194 0.39 -5.81 13.82
CA ALA A 194 -0.55 -6.78 13.30
C ALA A 194 -1.46 -6.15 12.25
N THR A 195 -2.03 -7.00 11.41
CA THR A 195 -2.90 -6.60 10.31
C THR A 195 -4.36 -6.87 10.66
N GLN A 196 -5.21 -5.87 10.43
CA GLN A 196 -6.67 -5.95 10.46
C GLN A 196 -7.25 -5.43 9.13
N PHE A 197 -8.57 -5.52 8.96
CA PHE A 197 -9.22 -5.12 7.70
C PHE A 197 -10.40 -4.17 7.96
N LEU A 198 -10.63 -3.26 7.03
CA LEU A 198 -11.70 -2.26 7.08
C LEU A 198 -12.53 -2.39 5.80
N GLN A 199 -13.85 -2.46 5.95
CA GLN A 199 -14.78 -2.29 4.84
C GLN A 199 -15.50 -0.96 4.98
N PHE A 200 -15.51 -0.16 3.92
CA PHE A 200 -16.26 1.09 3.86
C PHE A 200 -17.66 0.81 3.31
N GLU A 201 -18.69 1.11 4.10
CA GLU A 201 -20.04 0.60 3.89
C GLU A 201 -20.86 1.42 2.89
N ASN A 202 -20.63 2.73 2.86
CA ASN A 202 -21.52 3.71 2.24
C ASN A 202 -20.82 4.70 1.29
N ILE A 203 -19.59 4.43 0.81
CA ILE A 203 -18.86 5.37 -0.07
C ILE A 203 -19.67 5.76 -1.32
N ASP A 204 -20.46 4.84 -1.86
CA ASP A 204 -21.28 5.07 -3.06
C ASP A 204 -22.55 5.90 -2.79
N GLU A 205 -22.85 6.20 -1.53
CA GLU A 205 -23.95 7.10 -1.12
C GLU A 205 -23.50 8.56 -1.01
N ASP A 206 -22.23 8.85 -1.35
CA ASP A 206 -21.62 10.16 -1.25
C ASP A 206 -21.75 10.82 0.16
N PRO A 207 -21.41 10.13 1.27
CA PRO A 207 -21.49 10.70 2.61
C PRO A 207 -20.50 11.86 2.79
N ALA A 208 -20.78 12.76 3.74
CA ALA A 208 -19.72 13.61 4.29
C ALA A 208 -18.62 12.72 4.92
N VAL A 209 -17.39 13.21 5.05
CA VAL A 209 -16.26 12.36 5.50
C VAL A 209 -16.53 11.80 6.89
N LYS A 210 -17.01 12.62 7.82
CA LYS A 210 -17.34 12.17 9.19
C LYS A 210 -18.49 11.15 9.27
N GLU A 211 -19.26 10.99 8.18
CA GLU A 211 -20.42 10.11 8.06
C GLU A 211 -20.09 8.82 7.28
N ILE A 212 -18.83 8.63 6.88
CA ILE A 212 -18.34 7.38 6.32
C ILE A 212 -18.47 6.29 7.38
N ASP A 213 -19.25 5.26 7.05
CA ASP A 213 -19.45 4.09 7.91
C ASP A 213 -18.42 3.01 7.57
N ILE A 214 -17.82 2.43 8.60
CA ILE A 214 -16.72 1.48 8.50
C ILE A 214 -17.00 0.27 9.37
N SER A 215 -17.06 -0.90 8.73
CA SER A 215 -16.97 -2.19 9.42
C SER A 215 -15.52 -2.58 9.66
N TRP A 216 -15.22 -3.07 10.86
CA TRP A 216 -13.88 -3.45 11.30
C TRP A 216 -13.78 -4.98 11.45
N PHE A 217 -12.86 -5.60 10.73
CA PHE A 217 -12.71 -7.05 10.66
C PHE A 217 -11.33 -7.51 11.15
N SER A 218 -11.27 -8.73 11.69
CA SER A 218 -10.04 -9.32 12.24
C SER A 218 -9.35 -8.38 13.24
N CYS A 219 -10.11 -7.91 14.22
CA CYS A 219 -9.64 -6.98 15.25
C CYS A 219 -9.17 -7.73 16.51
N ASN A 220 -8.37 -7.05 17.35
CA ASN A 220 -7.94 -7.54 18.67
C ASN A 220 -7.31 -8.94 18.59
N GLU A 221 -7.83 -9.94 19.29
CA GLU A 221 -7.31 -11.30 19.30
C GLU A 221 -7.41 -12.02 17.94
N LYS A 222 -8.13 -11.46 16.98
CA LYS A 222 -8.32 -12.02 15.63
C LYS A 222 -7.42 -11.39 14.57
N VAL A 223 -6.57 -10.43 14.92
CA VAL A 223 -5.62 -9.83 13.97
C VAL A 223 -4.70 -10.88 13.38
N LEU A 224 -4.23 -10.63 12.17
CA LEU A 224 -3.14 -11.42 11.59
C LEU A 224 -1.82 -10.93 12.17
N ALA A 225 -1.14 -11.82 12.89
CA ALA A 225 0.16 -11.56 13.50
C ALA A 225 1.13 -12.72 13.19
N VAL A 226 2.41 -12.39 13.13
CA VAL A 226 3.50 -13.35 12.90
C VAL A 226 4.61 -13.05 13.89
N ASP A 227 4.90 -14.00 14.76
CA ASP A 227 6.06 -13.96 15.65
C ASP A 227 7.28 -14.58 14.96
N SER A 228 8.46 -14.03 15.26
CA SER A 228 9.75 -14.56 14.78
C SER A 228 10.83 -14.37 15.84
N ALA A 229 12.03 -14.91 15.59
CA ALA A 229 13.19 -14.68 16.44
C ALA A 229 13.61 -13.20 16.51
N PHE A 230 13.31 -12.41 15.47
CA PHE A 230 13.69 -10.99 15.39
C PHE A 230 12.65 -10.08 16.03
N CYS A 231 11.39 -10.23 15.63
CA CYS A 231 10.30 -9.32 16.00
C CYS A 231 8.92 -9.90 15.67
N ASN A 232 7.87 -9.33 16.28
CA ASN A 232 6.47 -9.55 15.91
C ASN A 232 6.09 -8.48 14.88
N ILE A 233 6.15 -8.84 13.60
CA ILE A 233 5.82 -7.93 12.49
C ILE A 233 4.94 -8.67 11.50
N CYS A 234 3.75 -8.13 11.27
CA CYS A 234 2.81 -8.59 10.25
C CYS A 234 2.04 -7.37 9.73
N GLU A 235 2.54 -6.77 8.65
CA GLU A 235 2.17 -5.41 8.23
C GLU A 235 1.92 -5.30 6.73
N GLU A 236 1.40 -4.13 6.36
CA GLU A 236 1.29 -3.58 5.00
C GLU A 236 0.76 -4.60 4.00
N ALA A 237 -0.34 -5.26 4.39
CA ALA A 237 -0.89 -6.32 3.59
C ALA A 237 -1.49 -5.80 2.27
N SER A 238 -1.38 -6.59 1.22
CA SER A 238 -1.96 -6.32 -0.10
C SER A 238 -2.89 -7.45 -0.52
N LEU A 239 -4.06 -7.06 -1.02
CA LEU A 239 -5.21 -7.91 -1.31
C LEU A 239 -5.38 -8.14 -2.81
N VAL A 240 -5.76 -9.36 -3.17
CA VAL A 240 -6.32 -9.71 -4.49
C VAL A 240 -7.53 -10.62 -4.33
N LYS A 241 -8.42 -10.59 -5.32
CA LYS A 241 -9.52 -11.55 -5.46
C LYS A 241 -9.05 -12.78 -6.23
N LEU A 242 -9.49 -13.95 -5.79
CA LEU A 242 -9.28 -15.22 -6.48
C LEU A 242 -10.49 -15.57 -7.38
N PRO A 243 -10.33 -16.37 -8.44
CA PRO A 243 -11.43 -16.75 -9.34
C PRO A 243 -12.59 -17.46 -8.65
N ASP A 244 -12.33 -18.16 -7.54
CA ASP A 244 -13.34 -18.86 -6.73
C ASP A 244 -14.03 -17.96 -5.69
N GLY A 245 -13.76 -16.65 -5.71
CA GLY A 245 -14.37 -15.66 -4.82
C GLY A 245 -13.69 -15.50 -3.48
N ARG A 246 -12.67 -16.31 -3.15
CA ARG A 246 -11.82 -16.06 -1.98
C ARG A 246 -11.03 -14.75 -2.16
N LEU A 247 -10.63 -14.17 -1.04
CA LEU A 247 -9.60 -13.14 -1.00
C LEU A 247 -8.28 -13.75 -0.58
N PHE A 248 -7.19 -13.26 -1.15
CA PHE A 248 -5.83 -13.65 -0.82
C PHE A 248 -5.03 -12.40 -0.46
N THR A 249 -4.25 -12.48 0.61
CA THR A 249 -3.44 -11.37 1.10
C THR A 249 -1.98 -11.76 1.26
N LEU A 250 -1.06 -10.88 0.88
CA LEU A 250 0.37 -10.98 1.22
C LEU A 250 0.76 -9.90 2.22
N MET A 251 1.52 -10.26 3.24
CA MET A 251 1.98 -9.41 4.33
C MET A 251 3.50 -9.42 4.42
N ARG A 252 4.10 -8.25 4.69
CA ARG A 252 5.51 -8.20 5.08
C ARG A 252 5.66 -8.66 6.52
N THR A 253 6.74 -9.39 6.80
CA THR A 253 7.02 -9.88 8.15
C THR A 253 8.48 -9.73 8.54
N GLY A 254 8.75 -9.89 9.84
CA GLY A 254 10.10 -10.01 10.38
C GLY A 254 10.68 -11.43 10.34
N ALA A 255 9.95 -12.40 9.79
CA ALA A 255 10.29 -13.82 9.84
C ALA A 255 11.19 -14.30 8.70
N GLY A 256 11.71 -13.38 7.87
CA GLY A 256 12.56 -13.70 6.72
C GLY A 256 11.82 -14.15 5.47
N HIS A 257 10.49 -14.09 5.48
CA HIS A 257 9.61 -14.48 4.38
C HIS A 257 8.41 -13.54 4.25
N PRO A 258 7.85 -13.33 3.05
CA PRO A 258 6.48 -12.85 2.93
C PRO A 258 5.55 -13.90 3.51
N TYR A 259 4.47 -13.49 4.18
CA TYR A 259 3.44 -14.41 4.64
C TYR A 259 2.14 -14.17 3.89
N TRP A 260 1.35 -15.21 3.73
CA TRP A 260 0.04 -15.13 3.11
C TRP A 260 -1.07 -15.64 4.03
N SER A 261 -2.28 -15.15 3.76
CA SER A 261 -3.52 -15.66 4.34
C SER A 261 -4.65 -15.56 3.31
N ALA A 262 -5.72 -16.34 3.51
CA ALA A 262 -6.90 -16.31 2.67
C ALA A 262 -8.18 -16.13 3.47
N SER A 263 -9.18 -15.53 2.85
CA SER A 263 -10.53 -15.37 3.41
C SER A 263 -11.57 -15.91 2.43
N SER A 264 -12.55 -16.64 2.96
CA SER A 264 -13.68 -17.20 2.20
C SER A 264 -15.01 -16.51 2.49
N ASP A 265 -15.02 -15.46 3.31
CA ASP A 265 -16.24 -14.80 3.82
C ASP A 265 -16.25 -13.27 3.59
N GLY A 266 -15.54 -12.84 2.55
CA GLY A 266 -15.46 -11.43 2.14
C GLY A 266 -14.51 -10.60 2.99
N GLY A 267 -13.48 -11.22 3.58
CA GLY A 267 -12.43 -10.54 4.34
C GLY A 267 -12.75 -10.37 5.83
N GLN A 268 -13.80 -11.03 6.34
CA GLN A 268 -14.18 -10.92 7.75
C GLN A 268 -13.29 -11.77 8.65
N ASN A 269 -13.06 -13.02 8.24
CA ASN A 269 -12.15 -13.96 8.89
C ASN A 269 -11.11 -14.46 7.88
N TRP A 270 -9.93 -14.78 8.41
CA TRP A 270 -8.75 -15.11 7.64
C TRP A 270 -8.08 -16.36 8.21
N THR A 271 -7.46 -17.16 7.35
CA THR A 271 -6.68 -18.32 7.79
C THR A 271 -5.44 -17.88 8.57
N VAL A 272 -4.88 -18.78 9.38
CA VAL A 272 -3.58 -18.53 10.04
C VAL A 272 -2.52 -18.19 8.99
N PRO A 273 -1.74 -17.10 9.16
CA PRO A 273 -0.69 -16.73 8.23
C PRO A 273 0.35 -17.84 8.04
N LYS A 274 0.80 -18.06 6.80
CA LYS A 274 1.82 -19.04 6.44
C LYS A 274 2.92 -18.42 5.56
N PRO A 275 4.17 -18.88 5.62
CA PRO A 275 5.21 -18.44 4.69
C PRO A 275 4.79 -18.64 3.24
N LEU A 276 5.11 -17.67 2.38
CA LEU A 276 4.87 -17.76 0.95
C LEU A 276 5.91 -18.67 0.29
N LEU A 277 5.42 -19.70 -0.40
CA LEU A 277 6.22 -20.62 -1.20
C LEU A 277 6.07 -20.29 -2.70
N ASP A 278 6.93 -20.85 -3.55
CA ASP A 278 6.70 -20.87 -4.99
C ASP A 278 5.45 -21.70 -5.35
N ARG A 279 5.19 -22.78 -4.60
CA ARG A 279 4.01 -23.66 -4.69
C ARG A 279 3.86 -24.51 -3.43
N ASP A 280 2.76 -25.25 -3.31
CA ASP A 280 2.57 -26.23 -2.24
C ASP A 280 3.73 -27.23 -2.19
N GLY A 281 4.31 -27.40 -0.99
CA GLY A 281 5.48 -28.27 -0.78
C GLY A 281 6.78 -27.79 -1.44
N GLY A 282 6.78 -26.59 -2.02
CA GLY A 282 7.93 -26.00 -2.69
C GLY A 282 8.85 -25.21 -1.77
N MET A 283 9.58 -24.26 -2.34
CA MET A 283 10.59 -23.46 -1.65
C MET A 283 10.02 -22.13 -1.15
N PRO A 284 10.31 -21.70 0.08
CA PRO A 284 9.89 -20.41 0.59
C PRO A 284 10.67 -19.27 -0.05
N TYR A 285 10.00 -18.15 -0.31
CA TYR A 285 10.66 -16.93 -0.76
C TYR A 285 11.35 -16.22 0.41
N LEU A 286 12.61 -15.82 0.23
CA LEU A 286 13.32 -15.01 1.21
C LEU A 286 12.97 -13.52 1.06
N HIS A 287 12.69 -12.84 2.16
CA HIS A 287 12.31 -11.44 2.14
C HIS A 287 12.58 -10.74 3.47
N PRO A 288 13.26 -9.57 3.48
CA PRO A 288 13.39 -8.75 4.68
C PRO A 288 12.08 -8.01 4.98
N VAL A 289 12.05 -7.25 6.08
CA VAL A 289 10.93 -6.32 6.32
C VAL A 289 10.94 -5.25 5.22
N SER A 290 10.09 -5.45 4.21
CA SER A 290 9.92 -4.60 3.01
C SER A 290 8.53 -4.88 2.42
N PRO A 291 7.89 -3.93 1.71
CA PRO A 291 6.63 -4.22 1.02
C PRO A 291 6.78 -5.38 0.03
N CYS A 292 5.83 -6.31 0.07
CA CYS A 292 5.72 -7.42 -0.88
C CYS A 292 4.35 -7.38 -1.61
N PRO A 293 4.09 -6.32 -2.40
CA PRO A 293 2.77 -6.10 -2.99
C PRO A 293 2.40 -7.20 -3.99
N ILE A 294 1.13 -7.61 -4.01
CA ILE A 294 0.53 -8.48 -5.03
C ILE A 294 -0.58 -7.75 -5.80
N TYR A 295 -0.68 -8.02 -7.10
CA TYR A 295 -1.75 -7.52 -7.97
C TYR A 295 -2.27 -8.58 -8.91
N ASP A 296 -3.54 -8.43 -9.28
CA ASP A 296 -4.15 -9.11 -10.41
C ASP A 296 -3.78 -8.40 -11.71
N TRP A 297 -3.21 -9.14 -12.65
CA TRP A 297 -2.69 -8.61 -13.91
C TRP A 297 -3.77 -8.01 -14.81
N LYS A 298 -5.02 -8.46 -14.71
CA LYS A 298 -6.14 -7.97 -15.53
C LYS A 298 -6.91 -6.82 -14.88
N GLY A 299 -6.50 -6.40 -13.69
CA GLY A 299 -7.10 -5.29 -12.96
C GLY A 299 -7.29 -5.65 -11.49
N THR A 300 -7.12 -4.70 -10.60
CA THR A 300 -7.04 -4.91 -9.14
C THR A 300 -8.27 -5.58 -8.52
N GLU A 301 -9.39 -5.62 -9.25
CA GLU A 301 -10.67 -6.17 -8.80
C GLU A 301 -11.17 -7.34 -9.69
N ALA A 302 -10.36 -7.80 -10.65
CA ALA A 302 -10.80 -8.70 -11.71
C ALA A 302 -11.02 -10.16 -11.25
N GLY A 303 -10.17 -10.70 -10.38
CA GLY A 303 -10.20 -12.13 -10.03
C GLY A 303 -9.81 -13.02 -11.21
N SER A 304 -8.85 -12.58 -12.03
CA SER A 304 -8.53 -13.18 -13.33
C SER A 304 -7.80 -14.51 -13.26
N GLY A 305 -7.21 -14.83 -12.10
CA GLY A 305 -6.34 -15.98 -11.94
C GLY A 305 -4.90 -15.77 -12.39
N TYR A 306 -4.53 -14.57 -12.84
CA TYR A 306 -3.15 -14.20 -13.19
C TYR A 306 -2.66 -13.10 -12.25
N TYR A 307 -1.60 -13.39 -11.50
CA TYR A 307 -1.09 -12.50 -10.46
C TYR A 307 0.39 -12.22 -10.64
N PHE A 308 0.84 -11.11 -10.09
CA PHE A 308 2.26 -10.87 -9.89
C PHE A 308 2.50 -10.21 -8.54
N ALA A 309 3.63 -10.56 -7.92
CA ALA A 309 4.08 -9.97 -6.67
C ALA A 309 5.57 -9.64 -6.71
N PHE A 310 6.08 -8.97 -5.68
CA PHE A 310 7.47 -8.56 -5.61
C PHE A 310 8.20 -9.11 -4.38
N VAL A 311 9.43 -9.57 -4.59
CA VAL A 311 10.31 -10.07 -3.54
C VAL A 311 11.75 -9.60 -3.75
N HIS A 312 12.51 -9.46 -2.66
CA HIS A 312 13.97 -9.26 -2.73
C HIS A 312 14.74 -10.57 -2.90
N ASN A 313 14.12 -11.71 -2.55
CA ASN A 313 14.70 -13.05 -2.64
C ASN A 313 16.05 -13.18 -1.91
N THR A 314 16.15 -12.53 -0.75
CA THR A 314 17.31 -12.58 0.14
C THR A 314 16.88 -12.33 1.57
N PHE A 315 17.53 -13.01 2.52
CA PHE A 315 17.43 -12.75 3.94
C PHE A 315 18.61 -13.41 4.65
N ASP A 316 19.23 -12.69 5.57
CA ASP A 316 20.31 -13.17 6.44
C ASP A 316 19.75 -13.53 7.82
N PHE A 317 19.66 -14.82 8.13
CA PHE A 317 19.12 -15.27 9.41
C PHE A 317 20.07 -15.05 10.59
N ASP A 318 21.33 -14.73 10.33
CA ASP A 318 22.36 -14.48 11.36
C ASP A 318 22.54 -12.98 11.66
N ALA A 319 21.81 -12.10 10.97
CA ALA A 319 21.85 -10.66 11.20
C ALA A 319 21.21 -10.26 12.54
N ASP A 320 21.51 -9.07 13.05
CA ASP A 320 20.90 -8.56 14.30
C ASP A 320 19.47 -8.02 14.11
N THR A 321 18.99 -7.95 12.86
CA THR A 321 17.73 -7.26 12.53
C THR A 321 17.04 -7.82 11.29
N ALA A 322 15.71 -7.79 11.28
CA ALA A 322 14.90 -8.15 10.12
C ALA A 322 14.78 -7.02 9.08
N TRP A 323 15.16 -5.78 9.42
CA TRP A 323 15.22 -4.64 8.50
C TRP A 323 16.54 -4.63 7.73
N GLN A 324 16.69 -5.62 6.86
CA GLN A 324 17.91 -5.82 6.08
C GLN A 324 17.90 -5.01 4.78
N ASN A 325 19.00 -5.10 4.05
CA ASN A 325 19.16 -4.42 2.79
C ASN A 325 18.09 -4.82 1.76
N ARG A 326 17.54 -3.81 1.06
CA ARG A 326 16.46 -3.98 0.07
C ARG A 326 17.00 -3.85 -1.35
N GLY A 327 17.56 -4.92 -1.90
CA GLY A 327 18.01 -4.97 -3.30
C GLY A 327 18.68 -6.29 -3.68
N PRO A 328 18.62 -6.73 -4.96
CA PRO A 328 17.75 -6.29 -6.07
C PRO A 328 16.24 -6.49 -5.78
N LEU A 329 15.38 -6.14 -6.75
CA LEU A 329 13.95 -6.43 -6.68
C LEU A 329 13.53 -7.34 -7.82
N TYR A 330 12.77 -8.39 -7.50
CA TYR A 330 12.28 -9.37 -8.45
C TYR A 330 10.76 -9.38 -8.50
N LEU A 331 10.22 -9.57 -9.71
CA LEU A 331 8.81 -9.86 -9.95
C LEU A 331 8.63 -11.38 -10.02
N ILE A 332 7.68 -11.89 -9.24
CA ILE A 332 7.20 -13.28 -9.30
C ILE A 332 5.80 -13.30 -9.93
N ALA A 333 5.67 -13.92 -11.10
CA ALA A 333 4.39 -14.06 -11.79
C ALA A 333 3.78 -15.42 -11.47
N GLY A 334 2.47 -15.50 -11.28
CA GLY A 334 1.81 -16.72 -10.84
C GLY A 334 0.38 -16.86 -11.32
N THR A 335 -0.17 -18.06 -11.12
CA THR A 335 -1.54 -18.43 -11.50
C THR A 335 -2.30 -19.05 -10.34
N PHE A 336 -3.62 -18.87 -10.39
CA PHE A 336 -4.52 -19.49 -9.43
C PHE A 336 -4.53 -21.02 -9.52
N GLN A 337 -4.67 -21.68 -8.37
CA GLN A 337 -4.74 -23.13 -8.22
C GLN A 337 -5.89 -23.47 -7.28
N SER A 338 -7.02 -23.91 -7.84
CA SER A 338 -8.28 -24.08 -7.10
C SER A 338 -8.21 -25.08 -5.94
N ALA A 339 -7.51 -26.20 -6.14
CA ALA A 339 -7.39 -27.27 -5.16
C ALA A 339 -6.16 -27.14 -4.23
N ALA A 340 -5.30 -26.12 -4.46
CA ALA A 340 -4.08 -25.94 -3.68
C ALA A 340 -4.37 -25.32 -2.31
N GLU A 341 -3.49 -25.62 -1.36
CA GLU A 341 -3.48 -24.96 -0.06
C GLU A 341 -3.08 -23.49 -0.22
N GLN A 342 -1.93 -23.22 -0.84
CA GLN A 342 -1.56 -21.90 -1.32
C GLN A 342 -2.20 -21.68 -2.69
N PRO A 343 -3.23 -20.82 -2.80
CA PRO A 343 -4.07 -20.74 -3.98
C PRO A 343 -3.41 -20.04 -5.18
N VAL A 344 -2.18 -19.55 -5.05
CA VAL A 344 -1.41 -18.95 -6.13
C VAL A 344 -0.04 -19.58 -6.18
N TRP A 345 0.33 -20.18 -7.31
CA TRP A 345 1.66 -20.73 -7.55
C TRP A 345 2.43 -19.83 -8.50
N PHE A 346 3.70 -19.61 -8.21
CA PHE A 346 4.55 -18.64 -8.87
C PHE A 346 5.65 -19.32 -9.69
N ALA A 347 6.01 -18.69 -10.80
CA ALA A 347 7.20 -19.01 -11.57
C ALA A 347 8.48 -18.56 -10.83
N PRO A 348 9.66 -19.02 -11.28
CA PRO A 348 10.93 -18.46 -10.84
C PRO A 348 10.97 -16.92 -10.98
N PRO A 349 11.57 -16.19 -10.01
CA PRO A 349 11.61 -14.73 -10.04
C PRO A 349 12.35 -14.16 -11.27
N LYS A 350 11.83 -13.06 -11.81
CA LYS A 350 12.47 -12.28 -12.87
C LYS A 350 12.96 -10.95 -12.31
N LEU A 351 14.21 -10.59 -12.59
CA LEU A 351 14.79 -9.32 -12.13
C LEU A 351 13.96 -8.14 -12.67
N PHE A 352 13.45 -7.31 -11.77
CA PHE A 352 12.67 -6.13 -12.10
C PHE A 352 13.54 -4.88 -12.06
N ILE A 353 14.23 -4.64 -10.94
CA ILE A 353 15.15 -3.52 -10.75
C ILE A 353 16.45 -4.03 -10.15
N ASP A 354 17.55 -3.77 -10.87
CA ASP A 354 18.91 -4.09 -10.46
C ASP A 354 19.53 -2.95 -9.66
N ARG A 355 18.97 -2.69 -8.48
CA ARG A 355 19.57 -1.76 -7.51
C ARG A 355 20.08 -2.55 -6.32
N PRO A 356 21.31 -2.29 -5.85
CA PRO A 356 21.88 -3.04 -4.73
C PRO A 356 21.19 -2.72 -3.40
N SER A 357 20.49 -1.58 -3.27
CA SER A 357 19.81 -1.18 -2.03
C SER A 357 18.68 -0.18 -2.29
N ARG A 358 17.92 0.13 -1.23
CA ARG A 358 16.85 1.15 -1.17
C ARG A 358 15.64 0.91 -2.08
N ASN A 359 15.44 -0.31 -2.57
CA ASN A 359 14.20 -0.68 -3.26
C ASN A 359 13.08 -0.86 -2.23
N SER A 360 12.30 0.19 -1.96
CA SER A 360 11.08 0.07 -1.17
C SER A 360 9.90 0.34 -2.09
N PHE A 361 9.09 -0.68 -2.36
CA PHE A 361 8.12 -0.69 -3.46
C PHE A 361 6.71 -0.34 -3.00
N TYR A 362 6.58 0.96 -2.81
CA TYR A 362 5.42 1.81 -2.70
C TYR A 362 4.34 1.78 -3.79
N THR A 363 3.98 0.64 -4.40
CA THR A 363 3.23 0.57 -5.67
C THR A 363 1.68 0.58 -5.70
N SER A 364 1.11 0.86 -6.87
CA SER A 364 -0.29 0.58 -7.25
C SER A 364 -0.36 0.08 -8.70
N CYS A 365 -1.43 -0.62 -9.12
CA CYS A 365 -1.68 -0.90 -10.55
C CYS A 365 -3.04 -0.34 -10.98
N THR A 366 -3.09 0.17 -12.21
CA THR A 366 -4.34 0.49 -12.93
C THR A 366 -4.30 -0.10 -14.34
N GLN A 367 -5.46 -0.25 -14.96
CA GLN A 367 -5.55 -0.63 -16.37
C GLN A 367 -5.54 0.63 -17.24
N VAL A 368 -4.55 0.77 -18.10
CA VAL A 368 -4.43 1.90 -19.04
C VAL A 368 -4.38 1.39 -20.46
N ASN A 369 -5.41 1.72 -21.25
CA ASN A 369 -5.58 1.21 -22.62
C ASN A 369 -5.50 -0.33 -22.69
N GLY A 370 -6.13 -1.03 -21.73
CA GLY A 370 -6.14 -2.49 -21.67
C GLY A 370 -4.81 -3.14 -21.26
N ARG A 371 -3.89 -2.37 -20.68
CA ARG A 371 -2.59 -2.87 -20.15
C ARG A 371 -2.50 -2.58 -18.66
N CYS A 372 -2.03 -3.53 -17.82
CA CYS A 372 -1.67 -3.19 -16.43
C CYS A 372 -0.43 -2.31 -16.46
N VAL A 373 -0.57 -1.13 -15.88
CA VAL A 373 0.55 -0.26 -15.55
C VAL A 373 0.77 -0.35 -14.06
N LEU A 374 1.96 -0.78 -13.67
CA LEU A 374 2.43 -0.68 -12.30
C LEU A 374 3.00 0.73 -12.11
N TRP A 375 2.43 1.46 -11.16
CA TRP A 375 2.90 2.75 -10.68
C TRP A 375 3.71 2.51 -9.42
N TYR A 376 4.92 3.04 -9.35
CA TYR A 376 5.85 2.73 -8.25
C TYR A 376 6.74 3.91 -7.93
N ASN A 377 7.20 3.94 -6.68
CA ASN A 377 8.30 4.80 -6.29
C ASN A 377 9.63 4.07 -6.46
N ASP A 378 10.61 4.74 -7.05
CA ASP A 378 11.98 4.25 -7.13
C ASP A 378 12.83 4.97 -6.08
N LYS A 379 13.48 4.21 -5.19
CA LYS A 379 14.25 4.69 -4.02
C LYS A 379 13.46 5.57 -3.04
N LYS A 380 12.13 5.48 -3.06
CA LYS A 380 11.23 6.45 -2.41
C LYS A 380 11.50 7.90 -2.83
N HIS A 381 11.91 8.11 -4.08
CA HIS A 381 12.37 9.39 -4.58
C HIS A 381 11.70 9.77 -5.90
N TYR A 382 11.79 8.92 -6.93
CA TYR A 382 11.08 9.14 -8.20
C TYR A 382 9.72 8.46 -8.17
N LEU A 383 8.72 9.03 -8.84
CA LEU A 383 7.44 8.34 -9.10
C LEU A 383 7.36 8.00 -10.59
N LEU A 384 7.23 6.71 -10.88
CA LEU A 384 7.38 6.15 -12.21
C LEU A 384 6.24 5.17 -12.50
N GLY A 385 6.10 4.80 -13.78
CA GLY A 385 5.18 3.74 -14.21
C GLY A 385 5.86 2.78 -15.17
N LYS A 386 5.46 1.51 -15.14
CA LYS A 386 5.93 0.46 -16.04
C LYS A 386 4.79 -0.46 -16.45
N VAL A 387 4.71 -0.78 -17.75
CA VAL A 387 3.78 -1.75 -18.28
C VAL A 387 4.22 -3.15 -17.86
N ILE A 388 3.32 -3.89 -17.21
CA ILE A 388 3.51 -5.31 -16.95
C ILE A 388 2.84 -6.08 -18.09
N ASP A 389 3.62 -6.46 -19.09
CA ASP A 389 3.15 -7.19 -20.26
C ASP A 389 3.16 -8.73 -20.06
N LYS A 390 2.80 -9.45 -21.12
CA LYS A 390 2.74 -10.92 -21.14
C LYS A 390 4.10 -11.60 -20.99
N ASP A 391 5.21 -10.91 -21.22
CA ASP A 391 6.54 -11.53 -21.18
C ASP A 391 6.97 -11.81 -19.73
N TRP A 392 6.48 -11.02 -18.77
CA TRP A 392 6.59 -11.31 -17.34
C TRP A 392 5.95 -12.64 -16.94
N PHE A 393 4.93 -13.08 -17.70
CA PHE A 393 4.15 -14.30 -17.45
C PHE A 393 4.65 -15.54 -18.22
N LYS A 394 5.74 -15.43 -19.00
CA LYS A 394 6.38 -16.61 -19.62
C LYS A 394 6.88 -17.58 -18.55
N GLY A 395 6.48 -18.85 -18.63
CA GLY A 395 6.93 -19.92 -17.73
C GLY A 395 6.11 -20.09 -16.44
N ILE A 396 4.96 -19.41 -16.32
CA ILE A 396 4.05 -19.62 -15.19
C ILE A 396 3.42 -21.02 -15.19
N PRO A 397 3.06 -21.56 -14.01
CA PRO A 397 2.28 -22.78 -13.92
C PRO A 397 0.94 -22.65 -14.66
N PRO A 398 0.41 -23.73 -15.26
CA PRO A 398 -0.94 -23.70 -15.79
C PRO A 398 -1.94 -23.47 -14.65
N MET A 399 -2.96 -22.66 -14.89
CA MET A 399 -4.05 -22.45 -13.94
C MET A 399 -4.92 -23.71 -13.88
N THR A 400 -5.38 -24.10 -12.68
CA THR A 400 -6.24 -25.29 -12.48
C THR A 400 -7.51 -24.98 -11.72
#